data_AF-A0A9E0DWC2-F1
#
_entry.id   AF-A0A9E0DWC2-F1
#
_cell.length_a   1.000
_cell.length_b   1.000
_cell.length_c   1.000
_cell.angle_alpha   90.00
_cell.angle_beta   90.00
_cell.angle_gamma   90.00
#
_symmetry.space_group_name_H-M   'P 1'
#
loop_
_entity.id
_entity.type
_entity.pdbx_description
1 polymer ?
#
loop_
_entity_poly.entity_id
_entity_poly.type
_entity_poly.pdbx_seq_one_letter_code
_entity_poly.pdbx_strand_id
1 'polypeptide(L)' 'MKVLYDTVLKGTFVRRPNRFVVHIELEGQEVAAHLPNPGRMWELYGSFLSHQT' A
#
# COMPACT_ATOMS: atom_id res chain seq x y z
N MET A 1 -13.40 -16.60 6.99
CA MET A 1 -12.82 -15.45 6.25
C MET A 1 -13.69 -15.21 5.02
N LYS A 2 -14.16 -13.98 4.79
CA LYS A 2 -14.89 -13.65 3.56
C LYS A 2 -13.86 -13.31 2.48
N VAL A 3 -13.81 -14.09 1.41
CA VAL A 3 -13.02 -13.76 0.23
C VAL A 3 -13.74 -12.62 -0.49
N LEU A 4 -13.10 -11.45 -0.59
CA LEU A 4 -13.69 -10.28 -1.25
C LEU A 4 -13.39 -10.23 -2.75
N TYR A 5 -12.34 -10.93 -3.19
CA TYR A 5 -11.87 -10.91 -4.57
C TYR A 5 -11.46 -12.31 -5.00
N ASP A 6 -11.88 -12.72 -6.19
CA ASP A 6 -11.63 -14.05 -6.74
C ASP A 6 -10.21 -14.21 -7.30
N THR A 7 -9.51 -13.09 -7.56
CA THR A 7 -8.19 -13.06 -8.19
C THR A 7 -7.24 -12.18 -7.38
N VAL A 8 -5.99 -12.64 -7.23
CA VAL A 8 -4.90 -11.90 -6.59
C VAL A 8 -3.82 -11.65 -7.64
N LEU A 9 -3.51 -10.38 -7.87
CA LEU A 9 -2.42 -9.96 -8.74
C LEU A 9 -1.23 -9.51 -7.88
N LYS A 10 -0.02 -9.87 -8.29
CA LYS A 10 1.21 -9.41 -7.63
C LYS A 10 1.66 -8.11 -8.29
N GLY A 11 1.85 -7.07 -7.49
CA GLY A 11 2.39 -5.79 -7.94
C GLY A 11 3.42 -5.24 -6.96
N THR A 12 4.21 -4.28 -7.41
CA THR A 12 5.25 -3.63 -6.60
C THR A 12 4.69 -2.36 -5.98
N PHE A 13 4.84 -2.17 -4.67
CA PHE A 13 4.43 -0.92 -4.02
C PHE A 13 5.26 0.27 -4.53
N VAL A 14 4.58 1.37 -4.92
CA VAL A 14 5.24 2.61 -5.35
C VAL A 14 5.08 3.70 -4.30
N ARG A 15 3.83 4.09 -3.97
CA ARG A 15 3.56 5.11 -2.95
C ARG A 15 2.13 5.02 -2.39
N ARG A 16 1.91 5.64 -1.23
CA ARG A 16 0.60 5.74 -0.57
C ARG A 16 0.22 7.22 -0.42
N PRO A 17 -0.43 7.85 -1.41
CA PRO A 17 -0.70 9.29 -1.37
C PRO A 17 -1.69 9.69 -0.26
N ASN A 18 -2.56 8.77 0.17
CA ASN A 18 -3.47 9.00 1.29
C ASN A 18 -3.86 7.66 1.96
N ARG A 19 -4.65 7.71 3.03
CA ARG A 19 -4.95 6.52 3.84
C ARG A 19 -5.79 5.44 3.13
N PHE A 20 -6.35 5.72 1.96
CA PHE A 20 -7.26 4.84 1.23
C PHE A 20 -6.75 4.37 -0.13
N VAL A 21 -5.66 4.96 -0.63
CA VAL A 21 -5.14 4.70 -1.99
C VAL A 21 -3.66 4.33 -1.91
N VAL A 22 -3.28 3.29 -2.66
CA VAL A 22 -1.89 2.97 -2.98
C VAL A 22 -1.70 3.00 -4.48
N HIS A 23 -0.54 3.48 -4.92
CA HIS A 23 -0.08 3.32 -6.29
C HIS A 23 0.89 2.15 -6.30
N ILE A 24 0.68 1.23 -7.24
CA ILE A 24 1.52 0.05 -7.45
C ILE A 24 1.97 0.01 -8.91
N GLU A 25 3.12 -0.60 -9.15
CA GLU A 25 3.53 -1.01 -10.48
C GLU A 25 2.98 -2.42 -10.75
N LEU A 26 2.31 -2.57 -11.88
CA LEU A 26 1.71 -3.79 -12.37
C LEU A 26 1.96 -3.87 -13.88
N GLU A 27 2.68 -4.89 -14.32
CA GLU A 27 2.97 -5.15 -15.75
C GLU A 27 3.59 -3.95 -16.48
N GLY A 28 4.49 -3.23 -15.82
CA GLY A 28 5.17 -2.05 -16.32
C GLY A 28 4.36 -0.75 -16.23
N GLN A 29 3.16 -0.78 -15.64
CA GLN A 29 2.28 0.39 -15.52
C GLN A 29 2.00 0.75 -14.07
N GLU A 30 1.99 2.05 -13.76
CA GLU A 30 1.56 2.52 -12.45
C GLU A 30 0.03 2.60 -12.39
N VAL A 31 -0.58 1.84 -11.48
CA VAL A 31 -2.02 1.78 -11.28
C VAL A 31 -2.40 2.12 -9.83
N ALA A 32 -3.56 2.75 -9.65
CA ALA A 32 -4.11 3.04 -8.32
C ALA A 32 -4.96 1.86 -7.83
N ALA A 33 -4.78 1.48 -6.57
CA ALA A 33 -5.55 0.42 -5.91
C ALA A 33 -6.10 0.89 -4.56
N HIS A 34 -7.27 0.35 -4.20
CA HIS A 34 -7.89 0.60 -2.90
C HIS A 34 -7.11 -0.11 -1.79
N LEU A 35 -6.78 0.62 -0.74
CA LEU A 35 -6.19 0.09 0.48
C LEU A 35 -7.28 0.03 1.57
N PRO A 36 -7.85 -1.16 1.85
CA PRO A 36 -8.92 -1.31 2.84
C PRO A 36 -8.43 -1.26 4.29
N ASN A 37 -7.24 -0.70 4.55
CA ASN A 37 -6.66 -0.53 5.87
C ASN A 37 -6.56 0.97 6.22
N PRO A 38 -7.46 1.51 7.06
CA PRO A 38 -7.43 2.91 7.46
C PRO A 38 -6.29 3.25 8.43
N GLY A 39 -5.60 2.23 8.97
CA GLY A 39 -4.47 2.37 9.87
C GLY A 39 -3.23 2.99 9.20
N ARG A 40 -2.32 3.48 10.04
CA ARG A 40 -1.07 4.12 9.60
C ARG A 40 -0.05 3.13 9.02
N MET A 41 -0.18 1.85 9.33
CA MET A 41 0.73 0.79 8.88
C MET A 41 2.20 1.11 9.26
N TRP A 42 2.42 1.58 10.48
CA TRP A 42 3.76 1.95 10.96
C TRP A 42 4.77 0.81 10.83
N GLU A 43 4.36 -0.44 10.98
CA GLU A 43 5.24 -1.60 10.77
C GLU A 43 5.78 -1.71 9.34
N LEU A 44 5.09 -1.13 8.36
CA LEU A 44 5.44 -1.19 6.94
C LEU A 44 6.07 0.12 6.41
N TYR A 45 5.83 1.24 7.10
CA TYR A 45 6.26 2.58 6.68
C TYR A 45 7.07 3.34 7.74
N GLY A 46 7.21 2.80 8.93
CA GLY A 46 7.67 3.51 10.12
C GLY A 46 8.82 2.78 10.80
N SER A 47 10.03 3.29 10.56
CA SER A 47 11.10 3.41 11.57
C SER A 47 12.35 4.03 10.94
N PHE A 48 12.31 5.31 10.54
CA PHE A 48 13.56 6.05 10.24
C PHE A 48 13.52 7.56 10.53
N LEU A 49 12.45 8.11 11.13
CA LEU A 49 12.32 9.56 11.36
C LEU A 49 12.20 9.98 12.84
N SER A 50 12.68 9.17 13.80
CA SER A 50 12.63 9.52 15.22
C SER A 50 13.98 9.75 15.90
N HIS A 51 15.10 9.83 15.16
CA HIS A 51 16.44 10.06 15.75
C HIS A 51 17.29 11.07 14.96
N GLN A 52 16.73 12.24 14.65
CA GLN A 52 17.54 13.45 14.42
C GLN A 52 16.85 14.62 15.12
N THR A 53 17.24 14.83 16.38
CA THR A 53 17.15 16.10 17.10
C THR A 53 18.55 16.40 17.61
#